data_AF-A0A7Z7HWN5-F1
#
_entry.id   AF-A0A7Z7HWN5-F1
#
_cell.length_a   1.000
_cell.length_b   1.000
_cell.length_c   1.000
_cell.angle_alpha   90.00
_cell.angle_beta   90.00
_cell.angle_gamma   90.00
#
_symmetry.space_group_name_H-M   'P 1'
#
loop_
_entity.id
_entity.type
_entity.pdbx_description
1 polymer ?
#
loop_
_entity_poly.entity_id
_entity_poly.type
_entity_poly.pdbx_seq_one_letter_code
_entity_poly.pdbx_strand_id
1 'polypeptide(L)'
;MKPSAPTEIELKLALAPDGPAALCQHPLLEGLTPQRQTLINTYFDTPQGALAQAHIAVRLRQVDDQVLQTVKTAGHGGGGFSQRQEWEWPVASLALDTQGLAELPPFQGEASQVISALAPRLNTDFVRQSWQVVWQESHIELALDQGEIHSGGYQATICEAELELKKGEPEALWSLALALAEHVPLRPSDSSKAARGNALAAQHWPLPEATTPAQWMYRATLALDAYHDSHSAEHLAIAQTALATLSAEPSLTDEAHDDIETMHHALEISNQPNVAYGQAALAFAHRLAYQTALR
;
A
#
# COMPACT_ATOMS: atom_id res chain seq x y z
N MET A 1 -26.96 -17.16 -8.85
CA MET A 1 -26.24 -16.25 -7.92
C MET A 1 -25.14 -15.58 -8.71
N LYS A 2 -25.11 -14.24 -8.76
CA LYS A 2 -23.90 -13.54 -9.24
C LYS A 2 -22.76 -13.93 -8.28
N PRO A 3 -21.57 -14.35 -8.74
CA PRO A 3 -20.45 -14.57 -7.83
C PRO A 3 -20.21 -13.26 -7.06
N SER A 4 -20.14 -13.35 -5.72
CA SER A 4 -19.62 -12.25 -4.91
C SER A 4 -18.20 -11.95 -5.37
N ALA A 5 -17.87 -10.68 -5.57
CA ALA A 5 -16.53 -10.27 -5.98
C ALA A 5 -15.45 -10.86 -5.06
N PRO A 6 -14.31 -11.32 -5.57
CA PRO A 6 -13.17 -11.69 -4.73
C PRO A 6 -12.79 -10.48 -3.88
N THR A 7 -12.62 -10.71 -2.59
CA THR A 7 -12.15 -9.67 -1.65
C THR A 7 -10.68 -9.91 -1.37
N GLU A 8 -9.85 -8.93 -1.67
CA GLU A 8 -8.44 -8.90 -1.29
C GLU A 8 -8.33 -8.23 0.09
N ILE A 9 -7.53 -8.82 0.99
CA ILE A 9 -7.20 -8.27 2.31
C ILE A 9 -5.69 -8.25 2.42
N GLU A 10 -5.10 -7.06 2.55
CA GLU A 10 -3.65 -6.87 2.60
C GLU A 10 -3.22 -5.87 3.67
N LEU A 11 -1.97 -5.97 4.14
CA LEU A 11 -1.25 -4.95 4.89
C LEU A 11 0.00 -4.55 4.11
N LYS A 12 0.09 -3.27 3.72
CA LYS A 12 1.21 -2.72 2.95
C LYS A 12 2.18 -1.96 3.85
N LEU A 13 3.47 -2.24 3.64
CA LEU A 13 4.56 -1.76 4.45
C LEU A 13 5.64 -1.14 3.55
N ALA A 14 6.02 0.11 3.79
CA ALA A 14 7.22 0.70 3.17
C ALA A 14 8.46 0.26 3.95
N LEU A 15 9.55 -0.08 3.25
CA LEU A 15 10.81 -0.45 3.89
C LEU A 15 11.84 0.68 3.78
N ALA A 16 12.66 0.82 4.81
CA ALA A 16 13.89 1.60 4.72
C ALA A 16 14.91 0.90 3.78
N PRO A 17 15.98 1.60 3.33
CA PRO A 17 16.92 1.06 2.35
C PRO A 17 17.59 -0.28 2.73
N ASP A 18 17.80 -0.52 4.03
CA ASP A 18 18.36 -1.77 4.58
C ASP A 18 17.29 -2.84 4.87
N GLY A 19 16.01 -2.47 4.85
CA GLY A 19 14.87 -3.33 5.11
C GLY A 19 14.77 -4.57 4.22
N PRO A 20 14.95 -4.50 2.88
CA PRO A 20 14.92 -5.68 2.02
C PRO A 20 15.91 -6.77 2.43
N ALA A 21 17.13 -6.37 2.80
CA ALA A 21 18.17 -7.31 3.24
C ALA A 21 17.81 -7.92 4.60
N ALA A 22 17.34 -7.10 5.54
CA ALA A 22 16.88 -7.57 6.85
C ALA A 22 15.69 -8.54 6.72
N LEU A 23 14.71 -8.23 5.86
CA LEU A 23 13.55 -9.09 5.61
C LEU A 23 13.96 -10.45 5.05
N CYS A 24 14.82 -10.47 4.02
CA CYS A 24 15.29 -11.72 3.41
C CYS A 24 16.10 -12.61 4.37
N GLN A 25 16.67 -12.04 5.43
CA GLN A 25 17.44 -12.75 6.47
C GLN A 25 16.61 -13.05 7.73
N HIS A 26 15.32 -12.67 7.74
CA HIS A 26 14.50 -12.79 8.92
C HIS A 26 14.26 -14.26 9.29
N PRO A 27 14.38 -14.66 10.58
CA PRO A 27 14.20 -16.05 11.01
C PRO A 27 12.84 -16.66 10.65
N LEU A 28 11.78 -15.85 10.56
CA LEU A 28 10.45 -16.31 10.11
C LEU A 28 10.43 -16.84 8.67
N LEU A 29 11.41 -16.47 7.84
CA LEU A 29 11.53 -16.92 6.46
C LEU A 29 12.56 -18.05 6.30
N GLU A 30 13.21 -18.47 7.39
CA GLU A 30 14.19 -19.54 7.35
C GLU A 30 13.56 -20.85 6.86
N GLY A 31 14.19 -21.47 5.85
CA GLY A 31 13.69 -22.69 5.23
C GLY A 31 12.56 -22.50 4.21
N LEU A 32 11.99 -21.29 4.07
CA LEU A 32 11.04 -20.98 3.01
C LEU A 32 11.77 -20.60 1.72
N THR A 33 11.35 -21.18 0.60
CA THR A 33 11.91 -20.84 -0.72
C THR A 33 11.07 -19.74 -1.36
N PRO A 34 11.63 -18.55 -1.65
CA PRO A 34 10.89 -17.50 -2.33
C PRO A 34 10.63 -17.86 -3.79
N GLN A 35 9.46 -17.48 -4.28
CA GLN A 35 9.22 -17.32 -5.71
C GLN A 35 9.70 -15.93 -6.14
N ARG A 36 10.43 -15.85 -7.26
CA ARG A 36 10.90 -14.57 -7.82
C ARG A 36 10.27 -14.34 -9.18
N GLN A 37 9.66 -13.18 -9.39
CA GLN A 37 9.01 -12.80 -10.64
C GLN A 37 9.36 -11.36 -11.01
N THR A 38 9.54 -11.09 -12.30
CA THR A 38 9.58 -9.73 -12.84
C THR A 38 8.18 -9.34 -13.27
N LEU A 39 7.67 -8.23 -12.74
CA LEU A 39 6.30 -7.77 -12.95
C LEU A 39 6.32 -6.41 -13.66
N ILE A 40 5.92 -6.41 -14.93
CA ILE A 40 5.80 -5.20 -15.74
C ILE A 40 4.32 -4.84 -15.81
N ASN A 41 3.95 -3.69 -15.26
CA ASN A 41 2.55 -3.28 -15.17
C ASN A 41 2.33 -1.98 -15.97
N THR A 42 1.19 -1.90 -16.62
CA THR A 42 0.67 -0.67 -17.26
C THR A 42 -0.69 -0.38 -16.65
N TYR A 43 -0.86 0.80 -16.04
CA TYR A 43 -2.15 1.23 -15.53
C TYR A 43 -2.83 2.16 -16.53
N PHE A 44 -4.15 2.06 -16.56
CA PHE A 44 -5.01 2.76 -17.49
C PHE A 44 -5.95 3.67 -16.73
N ASP A 45 -6.14 4.87 -17.26
CA ASP A 45 -7.15 5.82 -16.81
C ASP A 45 -7.53 6.72 -18.00
N THR A 46 -8.57 7.53 -17.85
CA THR A 46 -8.88 8.59 -18.82
C THR A 46 -7.88 9.73 -18.70
N PRO A 47 -7.74 10.59 -19.72
CA PRO A 47 -6.92 11.79 -19.61
C PRO A 47 -7.31 12.71 -18.45
N GLN A 48 -8.57 12.65 -18.01
CA GLN A 48 -9.11 13.41 -16.88
C GLN A 48 -8.95 12.72 -15.51
N GLY A 49 -8.44 11.48 -15.47
CA GLY A 49 -8.24 10.73 -14.22
C GLY A 49 -9.53 10.24 -13.57
N ALA A 50 -10.52 9.85 -14.37
CA ALA A 50 -11.85 9.48 -13.88
C ALA A 50 -11.82 8.24 -12.97
N LEU A 51 -10.96 7.25 -13.25
CA LEU A 51 -10.84 6.06 -12.41
C LEU A 51 -10.13 6.40 -11.09
N ALA A 52 -9.06 7.18 -11.12
CA ALA A 52 -8.37 7.63 -9.92
C ALA A 52 -9.30 8.40 -8.97
N GLN A 53 -10.13 9.31 -9.51
CA GLN A 53 -11.14 10.06 -8.73
C GLN A 53 -12.21 9.14 -8.13
N ALA A 54 -12.53 8.04 -8.80
CA ALA A 54 -13.43 7.00 -8.30
C ALA A 54 -12.72 5.94 -7.45
N HIS A 55 -11.43 6.11 -7.14
CA HIS A 55 -10.59 5.13 -6.43
C HIS A 55 -10.58 3.74 -7.08
N ILE A 56 -10.63 3.68 -8.41
CA ILE A 56 -10.54 2.46 -9.21
C ILE A 56 -9.16 2.42 -9.89
N ALA A 57 -8.52 1.25 -9.90
CA ALA A 57 -7.30 1.01 -10.65
C ALA A 57 -7.53 -0.12 -11.66
N VAL A 58 -7.26 0.15 -12.94
CA VAL A 58 -7.22 -0.85 -14.01
C VAL A 58 -5.78 -1.01 -14.47
N ARG A 59 -5.29 -2.24 -14.52
CA ARG A 59 -3.95 -2.53 -15.06
C ARG A 59 -3.91 -3.76 -15.94
N LEU A 60 -2.93 -3.76 -16.83
CA LEU A 60 -2.37 -4.99 -17.39
C LEU A 60 -1.04 -5.27 -16.70
N ARG A 61 -0.81 -6.53 -16.33
CA ARG A 61 0.43 -7.03 -15.75
C ARG A 61 0.98 -8.13 -16.65
N GLN A 62 2.22 -7.97 -17.08
CA GLN A 62 3.01 -9.06 -17.64
C GLN A 62 3.76 -9.73 -16.51
N VAL A 63 3.63 -11.05 -16.47
CA VAL A 63 4.35 -11.91 -15.52
C VAL A 63 4.62 -13.23 -16.22
N ASP A 64 5.90 -13.61 -16.27
CA ASP A 64 6.36 -14.77 -17.03
C ASP A 64 5.82 -14.72 -18.48
N ASP A 65 5.14 -15.76 -18.96
CA ASP A 65 4.53 -15.81 -20.30
C ASP A 65 3.05 -15.37 -20.33
N GLN A 66 2.55 -14.75 -19.24
CA GLN A 66 1.14 -14.39 -19.09
C GLN A 66 0.92 -12.88 -19.06
N VAL A 67 -0.27 -12.48 -19.51
CA VAL A 67 -0.78 -11.11 -19.33
C VAL A 67 -2.07 -11.20 -18.54
N LEU A 68 -2.11 -10.54 -17.40
CA LEU A 68 -3.27 -10.49 -16.49
C LEU A 68 -3.87 -9.08 -16.54
N GLN A 69 -5.19 -9.00 -16.65
CA GLN A 69 -5.95 -7.77 -16.45
C GLN A 69 -6.51 -7.77 -15.03
N THR A 70 -6.23 -6.69 -14.28
CA THR A 70 -6.71 -6.52 -12.90
C THR A 70 -7.55 -5.26 -12.78
N VAL A 71 -8.66 -5.34 -12.04
CA VAL A 71 -9.45 -4.20 -11.57
C VAL A 71 -9.50 -4.24 -10.05
N LYS A 72 -9.07 -3.16 -9.38
CA LYS A 72 -9.18 -2.96 -7.93
C LYS A 72 -10.04 -1.73 -7.65
N THR A 73 -10.94 -1.80 -6.66
CA THR A 73 -11.77 -0.66 -6.22
C THR A 73 -11.21 0.01 -4.98
N ALA A 74 -11.92 1.05 -4.50
CA ALA A 74 -11.69 1.63 -3.19
C ALA A 74 -11.60 0.53 -2.12
N GLY A 75 -10.54 0.61 -1.31
CA GLY A 75 -10.40 -0.22 -0.13
C GLY A 75 -10.95 0.45 1.11
N HIS A 76 -11.37 -0.37 2.06
CA HIS A 76 -11.66 0.06 3.43
C HIS A 76 -10.46 -0.31 4.31
N GLY A 77 -10.06 0.59 5.20
CA GLY A 77 -8.91 0.40 6.08
C GLY A 77 -8.09 1.68 6.26
N GLY A 78 -6.90 1.53 6.81
CA GLY A 78 -5.93 2.59 7.10
C GLY A 78 -4.75 2.03 7.88
N GLY A 79 -3.64 2.76 7.92
CA GLY A 79 -2.42 2.25 8.56
C GLY A 79 -1.84 1.06 7.80
N GLY A 80 -1.85 1.12 6.48
CA GLY A 80 -1.37 0.10 5.56
C GLY A 80 -2.36 -1.02 5.28
N PHE A 81 -3.36 -1.22 6.15
CA PHE A 81 -4.37 -2.26 5.96
C PHE A 81 -5.38 -1.84 4.91
N SER A 82 -5.72 -2.75 4.00
CA SER A 82 -6.81 -2.53 3.05
C SER A 82 -7.60 -3.80 2.76
N GLN A 83 -8.92 -3.64 2.68
CA GLN A 83 -9.86 -4.64 2.19
C GLN A 83 -10.64 -4.08 1.00
N ARG A 84 -10.51 -4.70 -0.17
CA ARG A 84 -11.12 -4.19 -1.42
C ARG A 84 -11.62 -5.31 -2.32
N GLN A 85 -12.48 -4.95 -3.27
CA GLN A 85 -12.85 -5.86 -4.35
C GLN A 85 -11.76 -5.87 -5.41
N GLU A 86 -11.42 -7.07 -5.87
CA GLU A 86 -10.45 -7.30 -6.93
C GLU A 86 -10.95 -8.34 -7.90
N TRP A 87 -10.81 -8.05 -9.20
CA TRP A 87 -11.02 -9.00 -10.27
C TRP A 87 -9.76 -9.10 -11.09
N GLU A 88 -9.27 -10.32 -11.29
CA GLU A 88 -8.10 -10.61 -12.11
C GLU A 88 -8.40 -11.75 -13.09
N TRP A 89 -8.02 -11.58 -14.35
CA TRP A 89 -8.19 -12.61 -15.37
C TRP A 89 -7.13 -12.52 -16.46
N PRO A 90 -6.78 -13.64 -17.12
CA PRO A 90 -5.83 -13.63 -18.22
C PRO A 90 -6.42 -12.98 -19.48
N VAL A 91 -5.58 -12.28 -20.22
CA VAL A 91 -5.88 -11.72 -21.54
C VAL A 91 -4.87 -12.20 -22.57
N ALA A 92 -5.27 -12.27 -23.84
CA ALA A 92 -4.44 -12.87 -24.90
C ALA A 92 -3.27 -11.99 -25.36
N SER A 93 -3.25 -10.70 -25.00
CA SER A 93 -2.24 -9.74 -25.43
C SER A 93 -2.17 -8.54 -24.48
N LEU A 94 -1.22 -7.62 -24.72
CA LEU A 94 -1.12 -6.33 -24.01
C LEU A 94 -2.20 -5.31 -24.44
N ALA A 95 -3.44 -5.77 -24.54
CA ALA A 95 -4.58 -4.94 -24.85
C ALA A 95 -5.69 -5.21 -23.83
N LEU A 96 -6.36 -4.15 -23.38
CA LEU A 96 -7.46 -4.28 -22.44
C LEU A 96 -8.59 -5.13 -23.04
N ASP A 97 -9.07 -6.09 -22.28
CA ASP A 97 -10.36 -6.72 -22.52
C ASP A 97 -11.47 -5.79 -22.04
N THR A 98 -11.90 -4.91 -22.94
CA THR A 98 -12.93 -3.90 -22.66
C THR A 98 -14.32 -4.49 -22.48
N GLN A 99 -14.58 -5.67 -23.05
CA GLN A 99 -15.84 -6.39 -22.85
C GLN A 99 -15.91 -6.94 -21.43
N GLY A 100 -14.84 -7.62 -20.97
CA GLY A 100 -14.73 -8.10 -19.59
C GLY A 100 -14.82 -6.96 -18.58
N LEU A 101 -14.21 -5.80 -18.84
CA LEU A 101 -14.37 -4.61 -18.00
C LEU A 101 -15.84 -4.18 -17.88
N ALA A 102 -16.57 -4.13 -19.00
CA ALA A 102 -17.97 -3.66 -19.04
C ALA A 102 -18.94 -4.57 -18.26
N GLU A 103 -18.56 -5.82 -17.99
CA GLU A 103 -19.37 -6.74 -17.18
C GLU A 103 -19.23 -6.48 -15.66
N LEU A 104 -18.11 -5.87 -15.23
CA LEU A 104 -17.83 -5.67 -13.81
C LEU A 104 -18.69 -4.58 -13.19
N PRO A 105 -19.10 -4.72 -11.91
CA PRO A 105 -19.93 -3.73 -11.22
C PRO A 105 -19.44 -2.28 -11.29
N PRO A 106 -18.13 -1.96 -11.17
CA PRO A 106 -17.64 -0.58 -11.23
C PRO A 106 -17.85 0.12 -12.58
N PHE A 107 -18.10 -0.64 -13.67
CA PHE A 107 -18.24 -0.10 -15.02
C PHE A 107 -19.68 -0.22 -15.57
N GLN A 108 -20.65 -0.54 -14.72
CA GLN A 108 -22.06 -0.58 -15.14
C GLN A 108 -22.67 0.83 -15.15
N GLY A 109 -23.68 1.04 -16.01
CA GLY A 109 -24.35 2.35 -16.15
C GLY A 109 -23.50 3.40 -16.85
N GLU A 110 -23.51 4.65 -16.36
CA GLU A 110 -22.79 5.78 -16.98
C GLU A 110 -21.27 5.58 -17.00
N ALA A 111 -20.72 4.82 -16.03
CA ALA A 111 -19.30 4.49 -15.96
C ALA A 111 -18.80 3.63 -17.15
N SER A 112 -19.71 2.98 -17.90
CA SER A 112 -19.33 2.22 -19.09
C SER A 112 -18.68 3.07 -20.18
N GLN A 113 -19.04 4.36 -20.27
CA GLN A 113 -18.47 5.29 -21.25
C GLN A 113 -16.98 5.53 -21.03
N VAL A 114 -16.53 5.43 -19.77
CA VAL A 114 -15.12 5.62 -19.36
C VAL A 114 -14.20 4.61 -20.04
N ILE A 115 -14.66 3.36 -20.26
CA ILE A 115 -13.85 2.28 -20.82
C ILE A 115 -13.24 2.68 -22.19
N SER A 116 -14.04 3.32 -23.04
CA SER A 116 -13.62 3.74 -24.38
C SER A 116 -12.56 4.85 -24.39
N ALA A 117 -12.40 5.57 -23.27
CA ALA A 117 -11.45 6.65 -23.11
C ALA A 117 -10.19 6.23 -22.33
N LEU A 118 -10.08 4.96 -21.92
CA LEU A 118 -8.93 4.47 -21.18
C LEU A 118 -7.67 4.48 -22.05
N ALA A 119 -6.60 5.06 -21.51
CA ALA A 119 -5.28 5.11 -22.11
C ALA A 119 -4.21 4.77 -21.06
N PRO A 120 -3.04 4.25 -21.47
CA PRO A 120 -1.91 4.08 -20.56
C PRO A 120 -1.52 5.40 -19.89
N ARG A 121 -1.40 5.41 -18.55
CA ARG A 121 -1.05 6.61 -17.76
C ARG A 121 0.20 6.46 -16.92
N LEU A 122 0.45 5.26 -16.40
CA LEU A 122 1.64 4.97 -15.61
C LEU A 122 2.12 3.55 -15.85
N ASN A 123 3.41 3.34 -15.61
CA ASN A 123 4.05 2.05 -15.65
C ASN A 123 4.72 1.76 -14.31
N THR A 124 4.77 0.48 -13.94
CA THR A 124 5.63 0.03 -12.85
C THR A 124 6.39 -1.20 -13.29
N ASP A 125 7.70 -1.20 -13.08
CA ASP A 125 8.59 -2.33 -13.37
C ASP A 125 9.30 -2.70 -12.08
N PHE A 126 9.03 -3.90 -11.57
CA PHE A 126 9.63 -4.35 -10.32
C PHE A 126 9.79 -5.86 -10.27
N VAL A 127 10.74 -6.28 -9.44
CA VAL A 127 10.92 -7.67 -9.06
C VAL A 127 10.15 -7.92 -7.77
N ARG A 128 9.28 -8.93 -7.79
CA ARG A 128 8.63 -9.49 -6.61
C ARG A 128 9.37 -10.72 -6.15
N GLN A 129 9.71 -10.78 -4.86
CA GLN A 129 10.06 -12.00 -4.16
C GLN A 129 8.93 -12.34 -3.19
N SER A 130 8.29 -13.50 -3.31
CA SER A 130 7.18 -13.88 -2.45
C SER A 130 7.42 -15.19 -1.70
N TRP A 131 6.95 -15.24 -0.45
CA TRP A 131 6.98 -16.39 0.43
C TRP A 131 5.55 -16.73 0.87
N GLN A 132 5.24 -18.02 0.93
CA GLN A 132 4.00 -18.51 1.52
C GLN A 132 4.25 -18.79 2.99
N VAL A 133 3.67 -17.97 3.87
CA VAL A 133 3.86 -18.02 5.31
C VAL A 133 2.60 -18.56 5.97
N VAL A 134 2.76 -19.51 6.90
CA VAL A 134 1.69 -19.93 7.80
C VAL A 134 1.92 -19.29 9.15
N TRP A 135 0.98 -18.47 9.61
CA TRP A 135 1.08 -17.72 10.86
C TRP A 135 -0.26 -17.76 11.59
N GLN A 136 -0.28 -18.27 12.82
CA GLN A 136 -1.50 -18.38 13.64
C GLN A 136 -2.68 -19.01 12.88
N GLU A 137 -2.44 -20.14 12.21
CA GLU A 137 -3.42 -20.87 11.37
C GLU A 137 -3.88 -20.13 10.08
N SER A 138 -3.43 -18.91 9.84
CA SER A 138 -3.65 -18.15 8.61
C SER A 138 -2.57 -18.44 7.56
N HIS A 139 -2.99 -18.41 6.30
CA HIS A 139 -2.12 -18.50 5.12
C HIS A 139 -1.94 -17.10 4.53
N ILE A 140 -0.71 -16.61 4.53
CA ILE A 140 -0.34 -15.25 4.14
C ILE A 140 0.73 -15.34 3.04
N GLU A 141 0.51 -14.61 1.94
CA GLU A 141 1.60 -14.31 1.02
C GLU A 141 2.34 -13.08 1.56
N LEU A 142 3.63 -13.24 1.89
CA LEU A 142 4.53 -12.11 2.09
C LEU A 142 5.23 -11.84 0.76
N ALA A 143 5.07 -10.66 0.20
CA ALA A 143 5.77 -10.21 -0.99
C ALA A 143 6.71 -9.05 -0.67
N LEU A 144 7.94 -9.08 -1.20
CA LEU A 144 8.88 -7.98 -1.24
C LEU A 144 8.98 -7.48 -2.68
N ASP A 145 8.60 -6.23 -2.90
CA ASP A 145 8.61 -5.57 -4.21
C ASP A 145 9.74 -4.54 -4.26
N GLN A 146 10.61 -4.67 -5.26
CA GLN A 146 11.72 -3.75 -5.51
C GLN A 146 11.79 -3.37 -6.98
N GLY A 147 11.72 -2.07 -7.28
CA GLY A 147 11.73 -1.55 -8.64
C GLY A 147 11.30 -0.10 -8.71
N GLU A 148 10.53 0.27 -9.73
CA GLU A 148 10.29 1.66 -10.08
C GLU A 148 8.85 1.92 -10.57
N ILE A 149 8.34 3.11 -10.25
CA ILE A 149 7.14 3.71 -10.86
C ILE A 149 7.62 4.73 -11.88
N HIS A 150 7.07 4.70 -13.10
CA HIS A 150 7.29 5.70 -14.13
C HIS A 150 5.95 6.37 -14.49
N SER A 151 5.87 7.69 -14.33
CA SER A 151 4.67 8.43 -14.70
C SER A 151 4.97 9.91 -14.93
N GLY A 152 4.33 10.51 -15.95
CA GLY A 152 4.48 11.93 -16.29
C GLY A 152 5.92 12.39 -16.62
N GLY A 153 6.82 11.48 -17.00
CA GLY A 153 8.23 11.77 -17.22
C GLY A 153 9.10 11.74 -15.95
N TYR A 154 8.51 11.41 -14.81
CA TYR A 154 9.18 11.26 -13.52
C TYR A 154 9.26 9.79 -13.10
N GLN A 155 10.08 9.53 -12.09
CA GLN A 155 10.33 8.19 -11.55
C GLN A 155 10.32 8.22 -10.01
N ALA A 156 9.79 7.17 -9.40
CA ALA A 156 9.85 6.94 -7.94
C ALA A 156 10.22 5.48 -7.64
N THR A 157 10.90 5.24 -6.52
CA THR A 157 11.38 3.91 -6.13
C THR A 157 10.28 3.07 -5.48
N ILE A 158 10.10 1.82 -5.91
CA ILE A 158 9.31 0.81 -5.21
C ILE A 158 10.26 0.05 -4.28
N CYS A 159 9.97 0.08 -2.98
CA CYS A 159 10.66 -0.68 -1.94
C CYS A 159 9.65 -0.94 -0.82
N GLU A 160 8.83 -1.97 -1.01
CA GLU A 160 7.68 -2.25 -0.15
C GLU A 160 7.50 -3.76 0.09
N ALA A 161 6.90 -4.09 1.23
CA ALA A 161 6.43 -5.43 1.55
C ALA A 161 4.90 -5.41 1.63
N GLU A 162 4.27 -6.46 1.10
CA GLU A 162 2.84 -6.68 1.18
C GLU A 162 2.59 -8.00 1.90
N LEU A 163 1.71 -7.99 2.91
CA LEU A 163 1.17 -9.19 3.53
C LEU A 163 -0.26 -9.36 3.02
N GLU A 164 -0.50 -10.34 2.13
CA GLU A 164 -1.82 -10.63 1.59
C GLU A 164 -2.42 -11.87 2.25
N LEU A 165 -3.61 -11.75 2.84
CA LEU A 165 -4.31 -12.87 3.45
C LEU A 165 -4.95 -13.76 2.39
N LYS A 166 -4.43 -14.97 2.21
CA LYS A 166 -5.02 -15.96 1.28
C LYS A 166 -6.14 -16.75 1.95
N LYS A 167 -6.02 -17.01 3.26
CA LYS A 167 -7.02 -17.71 4.07
C LYS A 167 -6.75 -17.48 5.56
N GLY A 168 -7.78 -17.36 6.38
CA GLY A 168 -7.67 -17.26 7.84
C GLY A 168 -8.21 -15.93 8.36
N GLU A 169 -7.62 -15.44 9.45
CA GLU A 169 -8.07 -14.23 10.15
C GLU A 169 -7.21 -13.00 9.78
N PRO A 170 -7.82 -11.84 9.45
CA PRO A 170 -7.10 -10.60 9.14
C PRO A 170 -6.13 -10.13 10.23
N GLU A 171 -6.41 -10.46 11.49
CA GLU A 171 -5.56 -10.14 12.63
C GLU A 171 -4.16 -10.79 12.55
N ALA A 172 -4.04 -11.90 11.83
CA ALA A 172 -2.76 -12.53 11.58
C ALA A 172 -1.80 -11.62 10.77
N LEU A 173 -2.33 -10.70 9.94
CA LEU A 173 -1.51 -9.73 9.19
C LEU A 173 -0.84 -8.73 10.14
N TRP A 174 -1.58 -8.18 11.10
CA TRP A 174 -1.05 -7.23 12.07
C TRP A 174 0.00 -7.86 12.97
N SER A 175 -0.31 -9.02 13.55
CA SER A 175 0.64 -9.71 14.43
C SER A 175 1.89 -10.20 13.70
N LEU A 176 1.79 -10.64 12.43
CA LEU A 176 2.95 -10.97 11.62
C LEU A 176 3.78 -9.72 11.29
N ALA A 177 3.16 -8.60 10.93
CA ALA A 177 3.87 -7.36 10.66
C ALA A 177 4.63 -6.84 11.90
N LEU A 178 4.03 -6.92 13.09
CA LEU A 178 4.69 -6.58 14.35
C LEU A 178 5.91 -7.46 14.61
N ALA A 179 5.80 -8.78 14.38
CA ALA A 179 6.91 -9.71 14.55
C ALA A 179 8.05 -9.44 13.54
N LEU A 180 7.73 -9.10 12.29
CA LEU A 180 8.73 -8.69 11.30
C LEU A 180 9.40 -7.36 11.68
N ALA A 181 8.63 -6.41 12.20
CA ALA A 181 9.11 -5.09 12.58
C ALA A 181 10.10 -5.11 13.75
N GLU A 182 10.23 -6.21 14.51
CA GLU A 182 11.26 -6.36 15.55
C GLU A 182 12.69 -6.26 15.01
N HIS A 183 12.91 -6.64 13.75
CA HIS A 183 14.24 -6.67 13.14
C HIS A 183 14.29 -5.99 11.77
N VAL A 184 13.14 -5.75 11.14
CA VAL A 184 13.05 -5.14 9.83
C VAL A 184 12.58 -3.69 9.97
N PRO A 185 13.34 -2.70 9.48
CA PRO A 185 12.89 -1.30 9.44
C PRO A 185 11.82 -1.14 8.36
N LEU A 186 10.57 -1.39 8.76
CA LEU A 186 9.38 -1.26 7.93
C LEU A 186 8.32 -0.43 8.64
N ARG A 187 7.44 0.24 7.90
CA ARG A 187 6.32 1.01 8.45
C ARG A 187 5.06 0.84 7.61
N PRO A 188 3.86 1.05 8.19
CA PRO A 188 2.63 1.17 7.40
C PRO A 188 2.77 2.14 6.22
N SER A 189 2.18 1.80 5.08
CA SER A 189 2.07 2.69 3.91
C SER A 189 0.68 2.61 3.29
N ASP A 190 0.02 3.76 3.16
CA ASP A 190 -1.36 3.85 2.68
C ASP A 190 -1.45 4.18 1.18
N SER A 191 -0.34 4.59 0.57
CA SER A 191 -0.31 4.97 -0.84
C SER A 191 -0.12 3.76 -1.76
N SER A 192 -1.15 3.42 -2.54
CA SER A 192 -1.00 2.39 -3.59
C SER A 192 -0.03 2.83 -4.69
N LYS A 193 0.60 1.88 -5.39
CA LYS A 193 1.46 2.17 -6.56
C LYS A 193 0.77 3.05 -7.61
N ALA A 194 -0.54 2.86 -7.84
CA ALA A 194 -1.33 3.69 -8.74
C ALA A 194 -1.50 5.13 -8.22
N ALA A 195 -1.82 5.30 -6.93
CA ALA A 195 -1.94 6.62 -6.30
C ALA A 195 -0.60 7.37 -6.33
N ARG A 196 0.50 6.68 -6.01
CA ARG A 196 1.87 7.20 -6.10
C ARG A 196 2.21 7.64 -7.51
N GLY A 197 1.91 6.82 -8.52
CA GLY A 197 2.10 7.17 -9.94
C GLY A 197 1.32 8.41 -10.37
N ASN A 198 0.06 8.55 -9.94
CA ASN A 198 -0.75 9.72 -10.25
C ASN A 198 -0.19 10.99 -9.60
N ALA A 199 0.18 10.92 -8.32
CA ALA A 199 0.80 12.04 -7.60
C ALA A 199 2.14 12.45 -8.24
N LEU A 200 2.95 11.46 -8.61
CA LEU A 200 4.22 11.63 -9.31
C LEU A 200 4.05 12.33 -10.66
N ALA A 201 3.07 11.93 -11.48
CA ALA A 201 2.80 12.59 -12.75
C ALA A 201 2.35 14.05 -12.59
N ALA A 202 1.55 14.32 -11.55
CA ALA A 202 1.07 15.65 -11.24
C ALA A 202 2.10 16.53 -10.51
N GLN A 203 3.20 15.92 -10.01
CA GLN A 203 4.12 16.53 -9.04
C GLN A 203 3.36 17.14 -7.84
N HIS A 204 2.31 16.43 -7.40
CA HIS A 204 1.42 16.87 -6.34
C HIS A 204 0.94 15.67 -5.54
N TRP A 205 1.29 15.63 -4.25
CA TRP A 205 0.89 14.59 -3.32
C TRP A 205 -0.21 15.12 -2.41
N PRO A 206 -1.48 14.71 -2.61
CA PRO A 206 -2.59 15.23 -1.83
C PRO A 206 -2.48 14.76 -0.38
N LEU A 207 -2.50 15.71 0.56
CA LEU A 207 -2.48 15.43 2.00
C LEU A 207 -3.78 15.93 2.64
N PRO A 208 -4.64 15.03 3.15
CA PRO A 208 -5.96 15.39 3.69
C PRO A 208 -5.81 16.22 4.96
N GLU A 209 -6.74 17.15 5.19
CA GLU A 209 -6.86 17.84 6.48
C GLU A 209 -7.12 16.84 7.61
N ALA A 210 -6.63 17.17 8.80
CA ALA A 210 -6.72 16.30 9.96
C ALA A 210 -7.26 17.07 11.18
N THR A 211 -8.22 16.46 11.85
CA THR A 211 -8.88 16.99 13.05
C THR A 211 -9.06 15.93 14.14
N THR A 212 -8.83 14.66 13.83
CA THR A 212 -8.88 13.55 14.79
C THR A 212 -7.52 12.84 14.85
N PRO A 213 -7.22 12.10 15.94
CA PRO A 213 -5.98 11.35 16.05
C PRO A 213 -5.71 10.40 14.87
N ALA A 214 -6.73 9.68 14.40
CA ALA A 214 -6.62 8.79 13.25
C ALA A 214 -6.31 9.55 11.95
N GLN A 215 -6.91 10.74 11.75
CA GLN A 215 -6.62 11.57 10.58
C GLN A 215 -5.20 12.14 10.63
N TRP A 216 -4.70 12.52 11.81
CA TRP A 216 -3.33 13.00 11.96
C TRP A 216 -2.31 11.90 11.67
N MET A 217 -2.55 10.68 12.15
CA MET A 217 -1.72 9.52 11.80
C MET A 217 -1.75 9.23 10.30
N TYR A 218 -2.94 9.22 9.70
CA TYR A 218 -3.08 9.03 8.25
C TYR A 218 -2.33 10.11 7.45
N ARG A 219 -2.45 11.38 7.86
CA ARG A 219 -1.71 12.50 7.24
C ARG A 219 -0.20 12.33 7.40
N ALA A 220 0.29 11.88 8.56
CA ALA A 220 1.71 11.61 8.78
C ALA A 220 2.22 10.48 7.86
N THR A 221 1.48 9.37 7.75
CA THR A 221 1.82 8.25 6.87
C THR A 221 1.88 8.68 5.41
N LEU A 222 0.87 9.40 4.91
CA LEU A 222 0.86 9.89 3.53
C LEU A 222 1.99 10.90 3.26
N ALA A 223 2.30 11.76 4.23
CA ALA A 223 3.40 12.71 4.10
C ALA A 223 4.76 11.98 4.03
N LEU A 224 4.95 10.88 4.76
CA LEU A 224 6.15 10.05 4.63
C LEU A 224 6.21 9.28 3.30
N ASP A 225 5.08 8.78 2.80
CA ASP A 225 5.02 8.18 1.45
C ASP A 225 5.41 9.21 0.39
N ALA A 226 4.87 10.42 0.50
CA ALA A 226 5.19 11.53 -0.37
C ALA A 226 6.65 11.99 -0.26
N TYR A 227 7.25 11.96 0.94
CA TYR A 227 8.67 12.23 1.14
C TYR A 227 9.56 11.19 0.47
N HIS A 228 9.22 9.91 0.58
CA HIS A 228 9.96 8.84 -0.08
C HIS A 228 9.91 8.93 -1.61
N ASP A 229 8.78 9.37 -2.16
CA ASP A 229 8.62 9.54 -3.61
C ASP A 229 9.29 10.82 -4.14
N SER A 230 9.13 11.95 -3.44
CA SER A 230 9.54 13.27 -3.95
C SER A 230 10.91 13.73 -3.46
N HIS A 231 11.43 13.12 -2.40
CA HIS A 231 12.61 13.58 -1.65
C HIS A 231 12.50 15.03 -1.13
N SER A 232 11.28 15.58 -1.05
CA SER A 232 11.05 16.95 -0.58
C SER A 232 11.08 17.04 0.94
N ALA A 233 11.97 17.87 1.48
CA ALA A 233 12.02 18.17 2.92
C ALA A 233 10.71 18.76 3.46
N GLU A 234 9.87 19.36 2.61
CA GLU A 234 8.54 19.85 3.00
C GLU A 234 7.62 18.71 3.44
N HIS A 235 7.60 17.59 2.72
CA HIS A 235 6.78 16.43 3.08
C HIS A 235 7.26 15.81 4.40
N LEU A 236 8.57 15.74 4.62
CA LEU A 236 9.13 15.29 5.90
C LEU A 236 8.71 16.21 7.06
N ALA A 237 8.79 17.53 6.87
CA ALA A 237 8.37 18.51 7.87
C ALA A 237 6.86 18.40 8.19
N ILE A 238 6.02 18.12 7.18
CA ILE A 238 4.59 17.87 7.38
C ILE A 238 4.36 16.60 8.20
N ALA A 239 5.10 15.51 7.93
CA ALA A 239 5.02 14.29 8.72
C ALA A 239 5.41 14.52 10.19
N GLN A 240 6.53 15.20 10.42
CA GLN A 240 6.99 15.56 11.77
C GLN A 240 5.97 16.44 12.51
N THR A 241 5.42 17.45 11.84
CA THR A 241 4.39 18.32 12.42
C THR A 241 3.10 17.55 12.76
N ALA A 242 2.69 16.62 11.91
CA ALA A 242 1.53 15.77 12.16
C ALA A 242 1.73 14.87 13.39
N LEU A 243 2.91 14.25 13.54
CA LEU A 243 3.26 13.46 14.72
C LEU A 243 3.35 14.32 15.98
N ALA A 244 3.96 15.51 15.91
CA ALA A 244 4.03 16.44 17.05
C ALA A 244 2.64 16.91 17.49
N THR A 245 1.75 17.18 16.55
CA THR A 245 0.36 17.55 16.84
C THR A 245 -0.39 16.39 17.50
N LEU A 246 -0.22 15.18 16.95
CA LEU A 246 -0.82 13.97 17.49
C LEU A 246 -0.32 13.66 18.92
N SER A 247 0.95 13.92 19.21
CA SER A 247 1.54 13.74 20.55
C SER A 247 0.90 14.65 21.60
N ALA A 248 0.32 15.77 21.19
CA ALA A 248 -0.35 16.72 22.09
C ALA A 248 -1.83 16.40 22.33
N GLU A 249 -2.39 15.35 21.70
CA GLU A 249 -3.80 14.98 21.82
C GLU A 249 -4.10 14.38 23.21
N PRO A 250 -4.89 15.04 24.08
CA PRO A 250 -5.11 14.60 25.46
C PRO A 250 -6.09 13.42 25.56
N SER A 251 -6.73 13.03 24.46
CA SER A 251 -7.74 11.96 24.42
C SER A 251 -7.16 10.55 24.25
N LEU A 252 -5.86 10.46 23.98
CA LEU A 252 -5.15 9.21 23.77
C LEU A 252 -4.79 8.53 25.11
N THR A 253 -4.60 7.21 25.07
CA THR A 253 -4.09 6.45 26.23
C THR A 253 -2.58 6.65 26.38
N ASP A 254 -2.04 6.37 27.56
CA ASP A 254 -0.60 6.48 27.82
C ASP A 254 0.22 5.63 26.82
N GLU A 255 -0.24 4.42 26.48
CA GLU A 255 0.44 3.57 25.48
C GLU A 255 0.36 4.15 24.06
N ALA A 256 -0.69 4.90 23.74
CA ALA A 256 -0.80 5.61 22.48
C ALA A 256 0.17 6.79 22.42
N HIS A 257 0.33 7.54 23.52
CA HIS A 257 1.35 8.58 23.62
C HIS A 257 2.77 8.03 23.48
N ASP A 258 3.10 6.95 24.18
CA ASP A 258 4.43 6.32 24.12
C ASP A 258 4.83 5.91 22.69
N ASP A 259 3.90 5.33 21.92
CA ASP A 259 4.14 4.98 20.53
C ASP A 259 4.37 6.23 19.65
N ILE A 260 3.60 7.30 19.87
CA ILE A 260 3.77 8.55 19.11
C ILE A 260 5.10 9.23 19.44
N GLU A 261 5.48 9.29 20.72
CA GLU A 261 6.78 9.83 21.14
C GLU A 261 7.93 9.03 20.53
N THR A 262 7.81 7.70 20.50
CA THR A 262 8.78 6.81 19.85
C THR A 262 8.89 7.10 18.35
N MET A 263 7.76 7.23 17.64
CA MET A 263 7.74 7.59 16.22
C MET A 263 8.37 8.96 15.96
N HIS A 264 7.98 9.97 16.75
CA HIS A 264 8.48 11.34 16.61
C HIS A 264 10.00 11.39 16.82
N HIS A 265 10.50 10.81 17.92
CA HIS A 265 11.91 10.80 18.26
C HIS A 265 12.76 10.04 17.22
N ALA A 266 12.30 8.86 16.78
CA ALA A 266 13.01 8.07 15.77
C ALA A 266 13.15 8.83 14.44
N LEU A 267 12.09 9.52 14.02
CA LEU A 267 12.07 10.29 12.78
C LEU A 267 12.93 11.56 12.86
N GLU A 268 12.98 12.25 14.00
CA GLU A 268 13.85 13.43 14.21
C GLU A 268 15.34 13.10 14.13
N ILE A 269 15.76 11.93 14.65
CA ILE A 269 17.18 11.56 14.68
C ILE A 269 17.72 11.26 13.29
N SER A 270 16.94 10.55 12.47
CA SER A 270 17.45 9.92 11.25
C SER A 270 16.81 10.41 9.96
N ASN A 271 15.75 11.23 10.05
CA ASN A 271 14.89 11.62 8.93
C ASN A 271 14.33 10.43 8.14
N GLN A 272 14.41 9.23 8.70
CA GLN A 272 13.95 7.98 8.10
C GLN A 272 13.31 7.10 9.17
N PRO A 273 12.22 6.40 8.85
CA PRO A 273 11.69 5.37 9.75
C PRO A 273 12.72 4.27 10.01
N ASN A 274 12.99 3.99 11.30
CA ASN A 274 13.81 2.86 11.74
C ASN A 274 12.93 1.75 12.36
N VAL A 275 13.55 0.71 12.92
CA VAL A 275 12.85 -0.39 13.61
C VAL A 275 11.89 0.11 14.70
N ALA A 276 12.35 1.03 15.57
CA ALA A 276 11.52 1.57 16.65
C ALA A 276 10.31 2.35 16.12
N TYR A 277 10.51 3.17 15.06
CA TYR A 277 9.40 3.83 14.37
C TYR A 277 8.39 2.80 13.85
N GLY A 278 8.88 1.75 13.18
CA GLY A 278 8.07 0.73 12.55
C GLY A 278 7.16 0.00 13.54
N GLN A 279 7.73 -0.46 14.65
CA GLN A 279 7.00 -1.14 15.72
C GLN A 279 5.92 -0.24 16.32
N ALA A 280 6.28 0.99 16.68
CA ALA A 280 5.35 1.95 17.26
C ALA A 280 4.22 2.35 16.28
N ALA A 281 4.56 2.56 15.00
CA ALA A 281 3.59 2.91 13.98
C ALA A 281 2.59 1.77 13.73
N LEU A 282 3.05 0.51 13.69
CA LEU A 282 2.18 -0.65 13.55
C LEU A 282 1.29 -0.84 14.77
N ALA A 283 1.85 -0.74 15.99
CA ALA A 283 1.10 -0.92 17.22
C ALA A 283 0.03 0.17 17.38
N PHE A 284 0.36 1.42 17.05
CA PHE A 284 -0.58 2.54 17.05
C PHE A 284 -1.67 2.37 15.97
N ALA A 285 -1.29 2.05 14.74
CA ALA A 285 -2.24 1.83 13.64
C ALA A 285 -3.20 0.68 13.94
N HIS A 286 -2.69 -0.41 14.51
CA HIS A 286 -3.47 -1.55 14.97
C HIS A 286 -4.50 -1.12 16.02
N ARG A 287 -4.10 -0.39 17.07
CA ARG A 287 -5.05 0.12 18.08
C ARG A 287 -6.14 1.00 17.47
N LEU A 288 -5.80 1.87 16.52
CA LEU A 288 -6.80 2.69 15.84
C LEU A 288 -7.76 1.86 14.99
N ALA A 289 -7.27 0.85 14.27
CA ALA A 289 -8.13 -0.03 13.48
C ALA A 289 -9.22 -0.71 14.33
N TYR A 290 -8.89 -1.06 15.59
CA TYR A 290 -9.82 -1.63 16.56
C TYR A 290 -10.77 -0.60 17.19
N GLN A 291 -10.30 0.62 17.46
CA GLN A 291 -11.11 1.68 18.08
C GLN A 291 -12.08 2.35 17.11
N THR A 292 -11.71 2.45 15.83
CA THR A 292 -12.54 3.13 14.83
C THR A 292 -13.68 2.25 14.31
N ALA A 293 -13.67 0.95 14.64
CA ALA A 293 -14.60 -0.06 14.14
C ALA A 293 -14.86 0.09 12.64
N LEU A 294 -14.18 -0.75 11.84
CA LEU A 294 -14.80 -1.28 10.64
C LEU A 294 -16.14 -1.95 11.05
N ARG A 295 -17.20 -1.15 11.15
CA ARG A 295 -18.61 -1.51 11.29
C ARG A 295 -19.41 -0.69 10.30
#